data_AF-A0A661F414-F1
#
_entry.id   AF-A0A661F414-F1
#
_cell.length_a   1.000
_cell.length_b   1.000
_cell.length_c   1.000
_cell.angle_alpha   90.00
_cell.angle_beta   90.00
_cell.angle_gamma   90.00
#
_symmetry.space_group_name_H-M   'P 1'
#
loop_
_entity.id
_entity.type
_entity.pdbx_description
1 polymer ?
#
loop_
_entity_poly.entity_id
_entity_poly.type
_entity_poly.pdbx_seq_one_letter_code
_entity_poly.pdbx_strand_id
1 'polypeptide(L)'
;MDIRKVKKLIELIEESGIAEIEIHEGEESVRISRYGEAGNAVAIAPAITAPSVAEPEQEDAVEEIAADAIRSPMVGTFYRSPAPGAKVFCNVGQRVSVGDTLCIIEAMKILNQIESDKAGT
;
A
#
# COMPACT_ATOMS: atom_id res chain seq x y z
N MET A 1 -13.18 -25.51 5.65
CA MET A 1 -14.35 -24.62 5.47
C MET A 1 -15.51 -25.38 4.84
N ASP A 2 -16.75 -25.25 5.35
CA ASP A 2 -17.92 -25.99 4.85
C ASP A 2 -18.47 -25.46 3.51
N ILE A 3 -18.76 -26.34 2.56
CA ILE A 3 -19.39 -26.00 1.26
C ILE A 3 -20.75 -25.26 1.40
N ARG A 4 -21.45 -25.45 2.52
CA ARG A 4 -22.70 -24.75 2.86
C ARG A 4 -22.48 -23.27 3.17
N LYS A 5 -21.33 -22.90 3.75
CA LYS A 5 -20.98 -21.49 4.04
C LYS A 5 -20.58 -20.75 2.76
N VAL A 6 -19.83 -21.42 1.87
CA VAL A 6 -19.42 -20.88 0.57
C VAL A 6 -20.64 -20.53 -0.31
N LYS A 7 -21.68 -21.37 -0.35
CA LYS A 7 -22.92 -21.05 -1.10
C LYS A 7 -23.64 -19.78 -0.60
N LYS A 8 -23.75 -19.61 0.73
CA LYS A 8 -24.35 -18.39 1.31
C LYS A 8 -23.53 -17.15 1.00
N LEU A 9 -22.21 -17.28 0.94
CA LEU A 9 -21.31 -16.18 0.57
C LEU A 9 -21.52 -15.77 -0.89
N ILE A 10 -21.69 -16.73 -1.81
CA ILE A 10 -22.00 -16.45 -3.22
C ILE A 10 -23.35 -15.74 -3.37
N GLU A 11 -24.40 -16.21 -2.69
CA GLU A 11 -25.72 -15.55 -2.69
C GLU A 11 -25.64 -14.11 -2.16
N LEU A 12 -24.89 -13.88 -1.08
CA LEU A 12 -24.67 -12.54 -0.52
C LEU A 12 -23.92 -11.61 -1.49
N ILE A 13 -22.92 -12.11 -2.21
CA ILE A 13 -22.16 -11.33 -3.21
C ILE A 13 -23.10 -10.89 -4.36
N GLU A 14 -24.06 -11.74 -4.74
CA GLU A 14 -24.99 -11.44 -5.82
C GLU A 14 -25.97 -10.33 -5.44
N GLU A 15 -26.53 -10.37 -4.23
CA GLU A 15 -27.46 -9.34 -3.69
C GLU A 15 -26.76 -8.01 -3.36
N SER A 16 -25.53 -8.05 -2.87
CA SER A 16 -24.79 -6.87 -2.39
C SER A 16 -24.02 -6.13 -3.48
N GLY A 17 -23.92 -6.68 -4.70
CA GLY A 17 -23.18 -6.08 -5.80
C GLY A 17 -21.67 -6.03 -5.59
N ILE A 18 -21.15 -6.83 -4.65
CA ILE A 18 -19.72 -6.87 -4.32
C ILE A 18 -18.95 -7.56 -5.46
N ALA A 19 -17.81 -7.01 -5.84
CA ALA A 19 -16.98 -7.54 -6.93
C ALA A 19 -16.07 -8.69 -6.47
N GLU A 20 -15.61 -8.66 -5.22
CA GLU A 20 -14.66 -9.62 -4.67
C GLU A 20 -14.81 -9.74 -3.14
N ILE A 21 -14.69 -10.95 -2.60
CA ILE A 21 -14.57 -11.20 -1.16
C ILE A 21 -13.45 -12.19 -0.88
N GLU A 22 -12.64 -11.88 0.12
CA GLU A 22 -11.56 -12.72 0.61
C GLU A 22 -11.72 -12.95 2.11
N ILE A 23 -11.75 -14.21 2.53
CA ILE A 23 -11.94 -14.60 3.94
C ILE A 23 -10.80 -15.52 4.34
N HIS A 24 -10.23 -15.22 5.52
CA HIS A 24 -9.17 -15.99 6.17
C HIS A 24 -9.71 -16.59 7.48
N GLU A 25 -9.85 -17.91 7.54
CA GLU A 25 -10.16 -18.65 8.78
C GLU A 25 -8.99 -19.60 9.10
N GLY A 26 -8.05 -19.15 9.93
CA GLY A 26 -6.89 -19.96 10.33
C GLY A 26 -5.89 -20.17 9.19
N GLU A 27 -5.70 -21.42 8.76
CA GLU A 27 -4.84 -21.80 7.63
C GLU A 27 -5.58 -21.86 6.28
N GLU A 28 -6.90 -21.64 6.27
CA GLU A 28 -7.73 -21.72 5.08
C GLU A 28 -8.10 -20.32 4.56
N SER A 29 -7.69 -19.99 3.33
CA SER A 29 -8.04 -18.74 2.63
C SER A 29 -9.00 -19.03 1.48
N VAL A 30 -10.12 -18.30 1.39
CA VAL A 30 -11.09 -18.42 0.30
C VAL A 30 -11.33 -17.06 -0.34
N ARG A 31 -11.00 -16.96 -1.64
CA ARG A 31 -11.21 -15.78 -2.49
C ARG A 31 -12.30 -16.07 -3.52
N ILE A 32 -13.32 -15.22 -3.57
CA ILE A 32 -14.44 -15.33 -4.51
C ILE A 32 -14.54 -14.02 -5.28
N SER A 33 -14.28 -14.06 -6.59
CA SER A 33 -14.44 -12.91 -7.50
C SER A 33 -15.63 -13.14 -8.43
N ARG A 34 -16.43 -12.08 -8.61
CA ARG A 34 -17.58 -12.04 -9.52
C ARG A 34 -17.17 -11.88 -10.99
N TYR A 35 -16.01 -11.28 -11.24
CA TYR A 35 -15.47 -11.06 -12.56
C TYR A 35 -14.24 -11.94 -12.73
N GLY A 36 -14.38 -13.03 -13.48
CA GLY A 36 -13.22 -13.81 -13.93
C GLY A 36 -12.30 -12.89 -14.74
N GLU A 37 -10.98 -13.05 -14.56
CA GLU A 37 -9.97 -12.26 -15.28
C GLU A 37 -10.33 -12.19 -16.77
N ALA A 38 -10.82 -11.03 -17.19
CA ALA A 38 -10.96 -10.69 -18.59
C ALA A 38 -9.54 -10.50 -19.11
N GLY A 39 -9.03 -11.56 -19.73
CA GLY A 39 -7.72 -11.57 -20.36
C GLY A 39 -7.55 -10.35 -21.27
N ASN A 40 -6.53 -9.55 -20.99
CA ASN A 40 -6.09 -8.52 -21.91
C ASN A 40 -5.42 -9.20 -23.10
N ALA A 41 -6.20 -9.39 -24.16
CA ALA A 41 -5.71 -9.75 -25.47
C ALA A 41 -4.81 -8.62 -26.00
N VAL A 42 -3.53 -8.93 -26.17
CA VAL A 42 -2.56 -8.04 -26.84
C VAL A 42 -2.88 -8.04 -28.33
N ALA A 43 -3.43 -6.93 -28.83
CA ALA A 43 -3.54 -6.66 -30.26
C ALA A 43 -2.23 -6.02 -30.76
N ILE A 44 -1.49 -6.76 -31.60
CA ILE A 44 -0.30 -6.23 -32.29
C ILE A 44 -0.77 -5.68 -33.64
N ALA A 45 -0.66 -4.36 -33.84
CA ALA A 45 -0.84 -3.69 -35.12
C ALA A 45 0.51 -3.16 -35.65
N PRO A 46 0.71 -3.09 -36.98
CA PRO A 46 2.05 -3.04 -37.57
C PRO A 46 2.66 -1.63 -37.60
N ALA A 47 3.99 -1.63 -37.71
CA ALA A 47 4.89 -0.49 -37.63
C ALA A 47 4.64 0.63 -38.64
N ILE A 48 4.72 1.86 -38.15
CA ILE A 48 4.90 3.10 -38.93
C ILE A 48 6.13 3.84 -38.41
N THR A 49 6.99 4.21 -39.35
CA THR A 49 8.32 4.81 -39.17
C THR A 49 8.27 6.34 -39.00
N ALA A 50 8.95 6.82 -37.94
CA ALA A 50 9.55 8.17 -37.71
C ALA A 50 8.62 9.40 -37.61
N PRO A 51 8.99 10.50 -36.90
CA PRO A 51 10.31 10.87 -36.35
C PRO A 51 10.34 11.22 -34.84
N SER A 52 11.55 11.18 -34.26
CA SER A 52 12.04 11.75 -32.99
C SER A 52 10.98 12.32 -32.03
N VAL A 53 10.50 11.47 -31.13
CA VAL A 53 9.76 11.86 -29.92
C VAL A 53 10.77 11.96 -28.78
N ALA A 54 10.62 13.00 -27.97
CA ALA A 54 11.38 13.25 -26.75
C ALA A 54 11.53 11.97 -25.91
N GLU A 55 12.72 11.83 -25.34
CA GLU A 55 13.09 10.79 -24.39
C GLU A 55 11.96 10.56 -23.38
N PRO A 56 11.49 9.31 -23.18
CA PRO A 56 10.59 9.04 -22.09
C PRO A 56 11.34 9.40 -20.80
N GLU A 57 10.72 10.27 -20.02
CA GLU A 57 11.14 10.60 -18.67
C GLU A 57 11.48 9.29 -17.95
N GLN A 58 12.74 9.21 -17.55
CA GLN A 58 13.34 8.08 -16.86
C GLN A 58 12.41 7.67 -15.72
N GLU A 59 11.82 6.48 -15.86
CA GLU A 59 11.07 5.81 -14.80
C GLU A 59 12.01 5.76 -13.58
N ASP A 60 11.66 6.53 -12.54
CA ASP A 60 12.43 6.60 -11.30
C ASP A 60 12.77 5.17 -10.87
N ALA A 61 14.06 4.86 -10.86
CA ALA A 61 14.54 3.59 -10.36
C ALA A 61 13.97 3.43 -8.95
N VAL A 62 13.12 2.43 -8.76
CA VAL A 62 12.58 2.10 -7.44
C VAL A 62 13.78 1.70 -6.59
N GLU A 63 14.31 2.65 -5.81
CA GLU A 63 15.36 2.37 -4.84
C GLU A 63 14.86 1.23 -3.94
N GLU A 64 15.69 0.21 -3.81
CA GLU A 64 15.38 -0.97 -3.02
C GLU A 64 15.18 -0.52 -1.56
N ILE A 65 13.93 -0.47 -1.11
CA ILE A 65 13.58 -0.04 0.24
C ILE A 65 14.25 -1.01 1.21
N ALA A 66 15.11 -0.49 2.09
CA ALA A 66 15.82 -1.28 3.07
C ALA A 66 14.88 -2.21 3.86
N ALA A 67 15.35 -3.42 4.19
CA ALA A 67 14.56 -4.43 4.90
C ALA A 67 14.07 -3.94 6.27
N ASP A 68 14.79 -3.00 6.90
CA ASP A 68 14.45 -2.39 8.19
C ASP A 68 13.68 -1.06 8.08
N ALA A 69 13.10 -0.75 6.92
CA ALA A 69 12.31 0.46 6.76
C ALA A 69 11.03 0.42 7.60
N ILE A 70 10.81 1.48 8.39
CA ILE A 70 9.56 1.70 9.11
C ILE A 70 8.52 2.24 8.13
N ARG A 71 7.56 1.40 7.78
CA ARG A 71 6.48 1.72 6.81
C ARG A 71 5.32 2.42 7.52
N SER A 72 4.62 3.29 6.79
CA SER A 72 3.40 3.90 7.31
C SER A 72 2.31 2.83 7.48
N PRO A 73 1.67 2.73 8.66
CA PRO A 73 0.58 1.78 8.89
C PRO A 73 -0.76 2.24 8.27
N MET A 74 -0.82 3.47 7.76
CA MET A 74 -2.03 4.07 7.20
C MET A 74 -1.71 5.05 6.08
N VAL A 75 -2.70 5.37 5.26
CA VAL A 75 -2.61 6.45 4.26
C VAL A 75 -2.85 7.79 4.94
N GLY A 76 -2.00 8.77 4.68
CA GLY A 76 -2.13 10.10 5.26
C GLY A 76 -1.00 11.05 4.84
N THR A 77 -0.98 12.23 5.46
CA THR A 77 0.05 13.25 5.23
C THR A 77 1.17 13.10 6.26
N PHE A 78 2.42 13.05 5.78
CA PHE A 78 3.60 12.91 6.63
C PHE A 78 4.13 14.25 7.14
N TYR A 79 4.42 14.33 8.43
CA TYR A 79 5.05 15.48 9.08
C TYR A 79 6.27 15.07 9.89
N ARG A 80 7.36 15.82 9.73
CA ARG A 80 8.63 15.62 10.47
C ARG A 80 8.68 16.33 11.82
N SER A 81 7.76 17.25 12.08
CA SER A 81 7.70 18.08 13.29
C SER A 81 6.27 18.10 13.83
N PRO A 82 6.08 18.33 15.15
CA PRO A 82 4.76 18.38 15.77
C PRO A 82 3.93 19.62 15.38
N ALA A 83 4.59 20.69 14.93
CA ALA A 83 3.96 21.94 14.50
C ALA A 83 4.89 22.72 13.55
N PRO A 84 4.36 23.67 12.77
CA PRO A 84 5.19 24.57 11.96
C PRO A 84 6.22 25.32 12.81
N GLY A 85 7.48 25.32 12.38
CA GLY A 85 8.60 25.97 13.10
C GLY A 85 9.11 25.21 14.33
N ALA A 86 8.47 24.10 14.74
CA ALA A 86 8.98 23.24 15.79
C ALA A 86 10.13 22.35 15.27
N LYS A 87 10.98 21.89 16.21
CA LYS A 87 12.06 20.95 15.90
C LYS A 87 11.49 19.64 15.32
N VAL A 88 12.24 19.05 14.41
CA VAL A 88 11.93 17.71 13.89
C VAL A 88 12.09 16.66 14.99
N PHE A 89 11.35 15.57 14.86
CA PHE A 89 11.44 14.45 15.79
C PHE A 89 12.81 13.74 15.72
N CYS A 90 13.31 13.49 14.51
CA CYS A 90 14.63 12.91 14.28
C CYS A 90 15.36 13.52 13.06
N ASN A 91 16.69 13.41 13.08
CA ASN A 91 17.58 13.78 11.98
C ASN A 91 18.33 12.55 11.45
N VAL A 92 18.80 12.62 10.20
CA VAL A 92 19.65 11.57 9.62
C VAL A 92 20.93 11.44 10.45
N GLY A 93 21.28 10.21 10.80
CA GLY A 93 22.44 9.90 11.65
C GLY A 93 22.18 10.06 13.15
N GLN A 94 20.95 10.41 13.56
CA GLN A 94 20.57 10.43 14.97
C GLN A 94 20.23 9.01 15.43
N ARG A 95 20.79 8.62 16.58
CA ARG A 95 20.40 7.36 17.23
C ARG A 95 18.99 7.48 17.79
N VAL A 96 18.16 6.47 17.52
CA VAL A 96 16.78 6.35 18.03
C VAL A 96 16.62 5.09 18.89
N SER A 97 15.77 5.17 19.89
CA SER A 97 15.40 4.07 20.79
C SER A 97 14.00 3.58 20.46
N VAL A 98 13.67 2.36 20.90
CA VAL A 98 12.29 1.85 20.80
C VAL A 98 11.34 2.79 21.56
N GLY A 99 10.26 3.20 20.90
CA GLY A 99 9.28 4.17 21.43
C GLY A 99 9.58 5.63 21.10
N ASP A 100 10.75 5.95 20.53
CA ASP A 100 11.02 7.33 20.10
C ASP A 100 10.12 7.69 18.92
N THR A 101 9.45 8.84 18.99
CA THR A 101 8.64 9.37 17.89
C THR A 101 9.55 9.75 16.72
N LEU A 102 9.17 9.34 15.51
CA LEU A 102 9.92 9.59 14.26
C LEU A 102 9.22 10.61 13.37
N CYS A 103 7.89 10.53 13.31
CA CYS A 103 7.06 11.42 12.50
C CYS A 103 5.61 11.40 12.98
N ILE A 104 4.80 12.26 12.38
CA ILE A 104 3.34 12.21 12.46
C ILE A 104 2.77 11.85 11.10
N ILE A 105 1.77 10.98 11.08
CA ILE A 105 0.89 10.77 9.93
C ILE A 105 -0.48 11.36 10.26
N GLU A 106 -0.91 12.35 9.48
CA GLU A 106 -2.26 12.90 9.56
C GLU A 106 -3.19 12.13 8.64
N ALA A 107 -4.22 11.52 9.22
CA ALA A 107 -5.29 10.87 8.48
C ALA A 107 -6.63 11.40 9.01
N MET A 108 -7.46 11.96 8.12
CA MET A 108 -8.80 12.47 8.47
C MET A 108 -8.82 13.43 9.68
N LYS A 109 -7.86 14.36 9.75
CA LYS A 109 -7.65 15.33 10.85
C LYS A 109 -7.17 14.73 12.18
N ILE A 110 -6.78 13.45 12.21
CA ILE A 110 -6.16 12.81 13.37
C ILE A 110 -4.64 12.76 13.15
N LEU A 111 -3.88 13.27 14.12
CA LEU A 111 -2.43 13.31 14.11
C LEU A 111 -1.87 12.09 14.87
N ASN A 112 -1.49 11.04 14.13
CA ASN A 112 -0.95 9.82 14.70
C ASN A 112 0.58 9.88 14.75
N GLN A 113 1.16 9.73 15.93
CA GLN A 113 2.61 9.63 16.10
C GLN A 113 3.08 8.24 15.68
N ILE A 114 4.14 8.19 14.88
CA ILE A 114 4.80 6.94 14.52
C ILE A 114 6.05 6.81 15.37
N GLU A 115 6.11 5.73 16.13
CA GLU A 115 7.21 5.42 17.04
C GLU A 115 8.14 4.36 16.41
N SER A 116 9.39 4.36 16.85
CA SER A 116 10.35 3.34 16.45
C SER A 116 10.07 2.00 17.14
N ASP A 117 10.02 0.90 16.38
CA ASP A 117 9.88 -0.47 16.89
C ASP A 117 11.23 -1.12 17.24
N LYS A 118 12.36 -0.50 16.82
CA LYS A 118 13.71 -1.01 16.98
C LYS A 118 14.69 0.11 17.30
N ALA A 119 15.60 -0.11 18.24
CA ALA A 119 16.69 0.84 18.48
C ALA A 119 17.73 0.80 17.34
N GLY A 120 18.18 1.95 16.86
CA GLY A 120 19.04 2.04 15.67
C GLY A 120 19.53 3.45 15.35
N THR A 121 20.00 3.66 14.13
CA THR A 121 20.44 4.96 13.58
C THR A 121 19.99 5.06 12.14
#